data_AF-A0A1V4VAX2-F1
#
_entry.id   AF-A0A1V4VAX2-F1
#
_cell.length_a   1.000
_cell.length_b   1.000
_cell.length_c   1.000
_cell.angle_alpha   90.00
_cell.angle_beta   90.00
_cell.angle_gamma   90.00
#
_symmetry.space_group_name_H-M   'P 1'
#
loop_
_entity.id
_entity.type
_entity.pdbx_description
1 polymer ?
#
loop_
_entity_poly.entity_id
_entity_poly.type
_entity_poly.pdbx_seq_one_letter_code
_entity_poly.pdbx_strand_id
1 'polypeptide(L)'
;MALSTEKFNNEKNLHPCVGDESNMADCDLCTRARPTLYPIKAPVHNLTYPEGAYKGVCDICLEHLEKGWQERFGSKPEEKK
;
A
#
# COMPACT_ATOMS: atom_id res chain seq x y z
N MET A 1 -34.63 18.20 -16.96
CA MET A 1 -33.75 19.03 -16.12
C MET A 1 -32.43 18.28 -16.01
N ALA A 2 -31.46 18.61 -16.87
CA ALA A 2 -30.15 17.97 -16.92
C ALA A 2 -29.21 18.72 -15.97
N LEU A 3 -28.71 18.05 -14.94
CA LEU A 3 -27.70 18.60 -14.05
C LEU A 3 -26.32 18.33 -14.67
N SER A 4 -25.65 19.42 -15.01
CA SER A 4 -24.32 19.49 -15.62
C SER A 4 -23.30 18.60 -14.93
N THR A 5 -22.64 17.77 -15.72
CA THR A 5 -21.40 17.08 -15.35
C THR A 5 -20.28 18.12 -15.36
N GLU A 6 -19.95 18.65 -14.19
CA GLU A 6 -18.80 19.56 -14.04
C GLU A 6 -17.53 18.72 -14.10
N LYS A 7 -16.96 18.62 -15.31
CA LYS A 7 -15.63 18.06 -15.54
C LYS A 7 -14.63 18.92 -14.78
N PHE A 8 -14.08 18.39 -13.69
CA PHE A 8 -12.96 18.98 -12.99
C PHE A 8 -11.68 18.81 -13.85
N ASN A 9 -11.62 19.55 -14.94
CA ASN A 9 -10.48 19.62 -15.84
C ASN A 9 -9.51 20.64 -15.26
N ASN A 10 -8.59 20.19 -14.40
CA ASN A 10 -7.45 20.99 -13.97
C ASN A 10 -6.22 20.57 -14.79
N GLU A 11 -6.11 21.11 -16.02
CA GLU A 11 -5.00 20.84 -16.94
C GLU A 11 -3.70 21.62 -16.61
N LYS A 12 -3.44 21.98 -15.34
CA LYS A 12 -2.38 22.98 -15.02
C LYS A 12 -1.25 22.51 -14.11
N ASN A 13 -1.06 21.22 -13.92
CA ASN A 13 0.16 20.70 -13.30
C ASN A 13 0.77 19.58 -14.13
N LEU A 14 1.12 19.90 -15.38
CA LEU A 14 2.04 19.08 -16.16
C LEU A 14 3.43 19.21 -15.54
N HIS A 15 3.70 18.41 -14.50
CA HIS A 15 5.06 18.14 -14.06
C HIS A 15 5.71 17.26 -15.16
N PRO A 16 6.87 17.63 -15.73
CA PRO A 16 7.49 16.93 -16.86
C PRO A 16 8.20 15.64 -16.41
N CYS A 17 7.47 14.72 -15.78
CA CYS A 17 8.00 13.40 -15.42
C CYS A 17 7.07 12.24 -15.78
N VAL A 18 5.96 12.49 -16.49
CA VAL A 18 5.11 11.41 -17.02
C VAL A 18 5.75 10.79 -18.26
N GLY A 19 6.95 10.25 -18.07
CA GLY A 19 7.42 9.11 -18.84
C GLY A 19 6.75 7.87 -18.27
N ASP A 20 6.23 7.04 -19.16
CA ASP A 20 5.81 5.67 -18.94
C ASP A 20 6.98 4.82 -18.39
N GLU A 21 7.33 5.03 -17.12
CA GLU A 21 8.39 4.34 -16.40
C GLU A 21 7.78 3.80 -15.11
N SER A 22 7.93 2.50 -14.89
CA SER A 22 7.23 1.72 -13.87
C SER A 22 7.20 2.45 -12.52
N ASN A 23 6.01 2.57 -11.91
CA ASN A 23 5.79 3.14 -10.58
C ASN A 23 6.47 2.26 -9.50
N MET A 24 7.80 2.31 -9.48
CA MET A 24 8.65 1.61 -8.53
C MET A 24 8.49 2.33 -7.20
N ALA A 25 7.91 1.63 -6.23
CA ALA A 25 7.74 2.14 -4.88
C ALA A 25 8.66 1.38 -3.93
N ASP A 26 9.22 2.08 -2.95
CA ASP A 26 10.10 1.47 -1.96
C ASP A 26 9.28 0.69 -0.94
N CYS A 27 9.67 -0.56 -0.69
CA CYS A 27 9.11 -1.36 0.40
C CYS A 27 9.40 -0.69 1.75
N ASP A 28 8.39 -0.48 2.59
CA ASP A 28 8.54 0.19 3.90
C ASP A 28 9.40 -0.61 4.90
N LEU A 29 9.62 -1.92 4.64
CA LEU A 29 10.44 -2.80 5.50
C LEU A 29 11.89 -2.93 5.03
N CYS A 30 12.10 -3.24 3.75
CA CYS A 30 13.42 -3.52 3.21
C CYS A 30 13.98 -2.43 2.30
N THR A 31 13.22 -1.34 2.11
CA THR A 31 13.55 -0.15 1.31
C THR A 31 13.97 -0.43 -0.13
N ARG A 32 13.69 -1.63 -0.64
CA ARG A 32 13.92 -1.97 -2.04
C ARG A 32 12.78 -1.45 -2.89
N ALA A 33 13.14 -0.74 -3.95
CA ALA A 33 12.24 -0.35 -5.02
C ALA A 33 11.65 -1.59 -5.70
N ARG A 34 10.33 -1.72 -5.69
CA ARG A 34 9.59 -2.80 -6.34
C ARG A 34 8.42 -2.22 -7.13
N PRO A 35 8.07 -2.81 -8.28
CA PRO A 35 6.94 -2.33 -9.09
C PRO A 35 5.59 -2.61 -8.43
N THR A 36 5.53 -3.61 -7.54
CA THR A 36 4.33 -4.04 -6.85
C THR A 36 4.59 -4.07 -5.35
N LEU A 37 3.78 -3.33 -4.60
CA LEU A 37 3.74 -3.37 -3.14
C LEU A 37 2.33 -3.74 -2.67
N TYR A 38 2.26 -4.55 -1.62
CA TYR A 38 1.03 -4.97 -0.97
C TYR A 38 0.77 -4.09 0.26
N PRO A 39 -0.41 -3.47 0.37
CA PRO A 39 -0.75 -2.67 1.55
C PRO A 39 -1.08 -3.60 2.72
N ILE A 40 -0.29 -3.53 3.79
CA ILE A 40 -0.57 -4.20 5.06
C ILE A 40 -0.96 -3.18 6.13
N LYS A 41 -1.95 -3.51 6.95
CA LYS A 41 -2.34 -2.68 8.09
C LYS A 41 -1.46 -3.04 9.29
N ALA A 42 -0.52 -2.15 9.64
CA ALA A 42 0.33 -2.32 10.80
C ALA A 42 -0.26 -1.55 12.00
N PRO A 43 -0.36 -2.17 13.21
CA PRO A 43 -0.72 -1.44 14.41
C PRO A 43 0.40 -0.44 14.73
N VAL A 44 0.13 0.85 14.54
CA VAL A 44 1.05 1.91 14.94
C VAL A 44 0.52 2.56 16.21
N HIS A 45 1.35 2.62 17.26
CA HIS A 45 1.03 3.41 18.45
C HIS A 45 1.43 4.87 18.20
N ASN A 46 0.76 5.52 17.24
CA ASN A 46 0.94 6.94 16.99
C ASN A 46 -0.40 7.65 17.12
N LEU A 47 -0.40 8.83 17.76
CA LEU A 47 -1.59 9.65 18.01
C LEU A 47 -2.38 9.99 16.73
N THR A 48 -1.69 10.03 15.59
CA THR A 48 -2.27 10.34 14.28
C THR A 48 -3.08 9.19 13.68
N TYR A 49 -2.75 7.94 14.00
CA TYR A 49 -3.41 6.75 13.45
C TYR A 49 -3.64 5.70 14.56
N PRO A 50 -4.61 5.95 15.47
CA PRO A 50 -4.87 5.05 16.59
C PRO A 50 -5.33 3.65 16.14
N GLU A 51 -5.93 3.57 14.95
CA GLU A 51 -6.43 2.33 14.34
C GLU A 51 -5.37 1.58 13.51
N GLY A 52 -4.14 2.09 13.42
CA GLY A 52 -3.06 1.53 12.61
C GLY A 52 -2.84 2.27 11.29
N ALA A 53 -1.65 2.14 10.72
CA ALA A 53 -1.27 2.76 9.44
C ALA A 53 -1.06 1.69 8.37
N TYR A 54 -1.40 2.04 7.12
CA TYR A 54 -1.11 1.19 5.97
C TYR A 54 0.34 1.36 5.56
N LYS A 55 1.03 0.24 5.37
CA LYS A 55 2.42 0.16 4.91
C LYS A 55 2.49 -0.65 3.62
N GLY A 56 3.21 -0.17 2.62
CA GLY A 56 3.45 -0.90 1.38
C GLY A 56 4.64 -1.83 1.52
N VAL A 57 4.42 -3.14 1.43
CA VAL A 57 5.48 -4.15 1.55
C VAL A 57 5.61 -4.99 0.30
N CYS A 58 6.82 -5.43 -0.03
CA CYS A 58 7.03 -6.33 -1.15
C CYS A 58 6.61 -7.77 -0.82
N ASP A 59 6.49 -8.60 -1.86
CA ASP A 59 6.14 -10.03 -1.79
C ASP A 59 7.04 -10.80 -0.80
N ILE A 60 8.35 -10.58 -0.84
CA ILE A 60 9.32 -11.26 0.02
C ILE A 60 9.08 -10.90 1.50
N CYS A 61 8.92 -9.61 1.80
CA CYS A 61 8.69 -9.15 3.16
C CYS A 61 7.32 -9.60 3.68
N LEU A 62 6.32 -9.72 2.80
CA LEU A 62 5.01 -10.25 3.16
C LEU A 62 5.12 -11.72 3.63
N GLU A 63 5.85 -12.56 2.90
CA GLU A 63 6.05 -13.97 3.29
C GLU A 63 6.78 -14.10 4.64
N HIS A 64 7.80 -13.29 4.88
CA HIS A 64 8.49 -13.27 6.17
C HIS A 64 7.59 -12.82 7.33
N LEU A 65 6.71 -11.85 7.09
CA LEU A 65 5.72 -11.40 8.07
C LEU A 65 4.71 -12.51 8.38
N GLU A 66 4.20 -13.19 7.35
CA GLU A 66 3.27 -14.30 7.52
C GLU A 66 3.91 -15.44 8.32
N LYS A 67 5.15 -15.80 7.98
CA LYS A 67 5.91 -16.81 8.73
C LYS A 67 6.12 -16.41 10.19
N GLY A 68 6.58 -15.18 10.45
CA GLY A 68 6.78 -14.69 11.82
C GLY A 68 5.48 -14.58 12.60
N TRP A 69 4.37 -14.27 11.93
CA TRP A 69 3.04 -14.27 12.52
C TRP A 69 2.60 -15.70 12.88
N GLN A 70 2.81 -16.67 11.99
CA GLN A 70 2.51 -18.08 12.26
C GLN A 70 3.33 -18.65 13.41
N GLU A 71 4.61 -18.28 13.52
CA GLU A 71 5.48 -18.70 14.63
C GLU A 71 5.01 -18.13 15.98
N ARG A 72 4.46 -16.91 16.00
CA ARG A 72 4.03 -16.25 17.25
C ARG A 72 2.59 -16.51 17.65
N PHE A 73 1.68 -16.63 16.68
CA PHE A 73 0.23 -16.68 16.92
C PHE A 73 -0.41 -17.99 16.44
N GLY A 74 0.34 -18.87 15.75
CA GLY A 74 -0.17 -20.12 15.20
C GLY A 74 -0.77 -19.97 13.79
N SER A 75 -1.40 -21.03 13.27
CA SER A 75 -2.02 -20.98 11.93
C SER A 75 -3.26 -20.07 11.93
N LYS A 76 -3.29 -19.12 10.99
CA LYS A 76 -4.45 -18.26 10.77
C LYS A 76 -5.60 -19.15 10.30
N PRO A 77 -6.84 -19.01 10.79
CA PRO A 77 -7.96 -19.64 10.12
C PRO A 77 -8.01 -19.07 8.69
N GLU A 78 -7.73 -19.91 7.70
CA GLU A 78 -8.00 -19.61 6.29
C GLU A 78 -9.47 -19.18 6.19
N GLU A 79 -9.74 -17.89 6.01
CA GLU A 79 -11.05 -17.43 5.59
C GLU A 79 -11.21 -17.82 4.12
N LYS A 80 -11.61 -19.09 3.91
CA LYS A 80 -12.08 -19.58 2.62
C LYS A 80 -13.25 -18.72 2.19
N LYS A 81 -13.04 -17.91 1.15
CA LYS A 81 -14.11 -17.19 0.46
C LYS A 81 -14.54 -17.95 -0.78
#